data_AF-A0A4R1KSX1-F1
#
_entry.id   AF-A0A4R1KSX1-F1
#
_cell.length_a   1.000
_cell.length_b   1.000
_cell.length_c   1.000
_cell.angle_alpha   90.00
_cell.angle_beta   90.00
_cell.angle_gamma   90.00
#
_symmetry.space_group_name_H-M   'P 1'
#
loop_
_entity.id
_entity.type
_entity.pdbx_description
1 polymer ?
#
loop_
_entity_poly.entity_id
_entity_poly.type
_entity_poly.pdbx_seq_one_letter_code
_entity_poly.pdbx_strand_id
1 'polypeptide(L)'
;MELVVNTFETEPLPEPRETFVYINEPLLNSNYKAAVQQNFINSDKPSVFGMRQRLKFKQFNSVNAIGVVLKLSVFVIALTMMF
;
A
#
# COMPACT_ATOMS: atom_id res chain seq x y z
N MET A 1 26.42 11.63 36.43
CA MET A 1 25.54 10.63 37.07
C MET A 1 25.77 9.32 36.34
N GLU A 2 26.53 8.43 36.95
CA GLU A 2 26.77 7.09 36.42
C GLU A 2 25.50 6.25 36.56
N LEU A 3 25.10 5.60 35.46
CA LEU A 3 23.99 4.65 35.45
C LEU A 3 24.42 3.39 36.20
N VAL A 4 24.13 3.36 37.50
CA VAL A 4 24.23 2.15 38.32
C VAL A 4 23.16 1.18 37.83
N VAL A 5 23.57 0.22 37.01
CA VAL A 5 22.72 -0.87 36.54
C VAL A 5 22.48 -1.80 37.73
N ASN A 6 21.30 -1.65 38.34
CA ASN A 6 20.82 -2.56 39.37
C ASN A 6 20.62 -3.94 38.73
N THR A 7 21.54 -4.87 39.04
CA THR A 7 21.40 -6.29 38.73
C THR A 7 20.30 -6.88 39.61
N PHE A 8 19.05 -6.67 39.19
CA PHE A 8 17.92 -7.42 39.72
C PHE A 8 18.08 -8.86 39.25
N GLU A 9 18.26 -9.77 40.21
CA GLU A 9 18.10 -11.22 40.11
C GLU A 9 16.97 -11.53 39.12
N THR A 10 17.34 -11.84 37.89
CA THR A 10 16.40 -12.04 36.80
C THR A 10 16.03 -13.51 36.85
N GLU A 11 14.76 -13.83 37.09
CA GLU A 11 14.26 -15.20 36.92
C GLU A 11 14.71 -15.71 35.55
N PRO A 12 15.20 -16.97 35.45
CA PRO A 12 15.64 -17.51 34.18
C PRO A 12 14.47 -17.46 33.19
N LEU A 13 14.70 -16.80 32.06
CA LEU A 13 13.75 -16.75 30.95
C LEU A 13 13.28 -18.17 30.65
N PRO A 14 11.96 -18.41 30.53
CA PRO A 14 11.43 -19.73 30.21
C PRO A 14 12.08 -20.24 28.92
N GLU A 15 12.53 -21.50 28.92
CA GLU A 15 13.13 -22.13 27.74
C GLU A 15 12.24 -21.87 26.51
N PRO A 16 12.84 -21.50 25.35
CA PRO A 16 12.08 -21.17 24.16
C PRO A 16 11.10 -22.30 23.83
N ARG A 17 9.81 -22.04 24.05
CA ARG A 17 8.76 -22.98 23.65
C ARG A 17 8.71 -22.95 22.12
N GLU A 18 9.15 -24.08 21.58
CA GLU A 18 9.18 -24.41 20.15
C GLU A 18 10.29 -23.72 19.37
N THR A 19 11.16 -24.53 18.79
CA THR A 19 12.03 -24.15 17.69
C THR A 19 11.15 -23.51 16.61
N PHE A 20 11.29 -22.21 16.38
CA PHE A 20 10.72 -21.54 15.23
C PHE A 20 11.30 -22.19 13.97
N VAL A 21 10.60 -23.19 13.44
CA VAL A 21 10.90 -23.76 12.14
C VAL A 21 10.46 -22.71 11.13
N TYR A 22 11.42 -21.92 10.64
CA TYR A 22 11.18 -20.98 9.56
C TYR A 22 10.94 -21.78 8.27
N ILE A 23 9.69 -22.08 8.00
CA ILE A 23 9.27 -22.67 6.73
C ILE A 23 9.35 -21.53 5.72
N ASN A 24 10.22 -21.69 4.71
CA ASN A 24 10.38 -20.73 3.62
C ASN A 24 9.15 -20.75 2.70
N GLU A 25 7.98 -20.43 3.24
CA GLU A 25 6.82 -20.15 2.39
C GLU A 25 7.09 -18.82 1.67
N PRO A 26 6.85 -18.76 0.35
CA PRO A 26 7.01 -17.53 -0.37
C PRO A 26 6.12 -16.46 0.26
N LEU A 27 6.75 -15.41 0.80
CA LEU A 27 6.10 -14.24 1.39
C LEU A 27 5.00 -13.66 0.50
N LEU A 28 5.11 -13.87 -0.81
CA LEU A 28 4.19 -13.44 -1.86
C LEU A 28 3.39 -14.63 -2.42
N ASN A 29 2.62 -15.32 -1.58
CA ASN A 29 1.70 -16.35 -2.07
C ASN A 29 0.36 -15.76 -2.57
N SER A 30 -0.49 -16.60 -3.17
CA SER A 30 -1.81 -16.20 -3.68
C SER A 30 -2.75 -15.67 -2.58
N ASN A 31 -2.72 -16.23 -1.37
CA ASN A 31 -3.45 -15.72 -0.21
C ASN A 31 -2.97 -14.34 0.22
N TYR A 32 -1.65 -14.09 0.21
CA TYR A 32 -1.08 -12.77 0.47
C TYR A 32 -1.57 -11.77 -0.57
N LYS A 33 -1.58 -12.15 -1.86
CA LYS A 33 -2.12 -11.31 -2.94
C LYS A 33 -3.60 -10.97 -2.72
N ALA A 34 -4.43 -11.95 -2.35
CA ALA A 34 -5.85 -11.75 -2.09
C ALA A 34 -6.09 -10.83 -0.88
N ALA A 35 -5.36 -11.06 0.23
CA ALA A 35 -5.43 -10.23 1.42
C ALA A 35 -5.00 -8.79 1.15
N VAL A 36 -3.91 -8.59 0.39
CA VAL A 36 -3.45 -7.25 0.00
C VAL A 36 -4.48 -6.55 -0.88
N GLN A 37 -5.07 -7.24 -1.86
CA GLN A 37 -6.08 -6.67 -2.74
C GLN A 37 -7.35 -6.25 -1.97
N GLN A 38 -7.81 -7.09 -1.04
CA GLN A 38 -8.97 -6.77 -0.21
C GLN A 38 -8.70 -5.58 0.73
N ASN A 39 -7.50 -5.49 1.30
CA ASN A 39 -7.08 -4.36 2.12
C ASN A 39 -6.88 -3.08 1.28
N PHE A 40 -6.39 -3.22 0.04
CA PHE A 40 -6.18 -2.12 -0.89
C PHE A 40 -7.51 -1.45 -1.28
N ILE A 41 -8.55 -2.25 -1.55
CA ILE A 41 -9.90 -1.76 -1.89
C ILE A 41 -10.58 -1.13 -0.67
N ASN A 42 -10.42 -1.74 0.52
CA ASN A 42 -11.04 -1.27 1.77
C ASN A 42 -10.14 -0.30 2.57
N SER A 43 -9.25 0.43 1.89
CA SER A 43 -8.23 1.28 2.52
C SER A 43 -8.78 2.57 3.18
N ASP A 44 -10.07 2.65 3.46
CA ASP A 44 -10.75 3.82 4.03
C ASP A 44 -10.44 4.05 5.52
N LYS A 45 -9.84 3.06 6.20
CA LYS A 45 -9.44 3.20 7.61
C LYS A 45 -8.35 4.29 7.77
N PRO A 46 -8.37 5.08 8.87
CA PRO A 46 -7.38 6.12 9.14
C PRO A 46 -6.01 5.49 9.47
N SER A 47 -5.30 5.09 8.42
CA SER A 47 -3.93 4.56 8.47
C SER A 47 -3.02 5.46 7.64
N VAL A 48 -1.80 5.67 8.10
CA VAL A 48 -0.76 6.42 7.38
C VAL A 48 -0.53 5.83 5.98
N PHE A 49 -0.59 4.50 5.85
CA PHE A 49 -0.47 3.81 4.57
C PHE A 49 -1.65 4.12 3.65
N GLY A 50 -2.88 4.01 4.16
CA GLY A 50 -4.09 4.28 3.39
C GLY A 50 -4.19 5.74 2.94
N MET A 51 -3.73 6.68 3.78
CA MET A 51 -3.70 8.10 3.45
C MET A 51 -2.69 8.42 2.34
N ARG A 52 -1.48 7.84 2.40
CA ARG A 52 -0.49 7.93 1.31
C ARG A 52 -1.00 7.30 0.01
N GLN A 53 -1.65 6.14 0.11
CA GLN A 53 -2.21 5.44 -1.03
C GLN A 53 -3.33 6.24 -1.70
N ARG A 54 -4.25 6.82 -0.92
CA ARG A 54 -5.35 7.65 -1.43
C ARG A 54 -4.84 8.88 -2.18
N LEU A 55 -3.75 9.50 -1.70
CA LEU A 55 -3.13 10.63 -2.36
C LEU A 55 -2.58 10.23 -3.75
N LYS A 56 -1.85 9.11 -3.81
CA LYS A 56 -1.36 8.56 -5.09
C LYS A 56 -2.49 8.17 -6.02
N PHE A 57 -3.53 7.51 -5.52
CA PHE A 57 -4.69 7.12 -6.33
C PHE A 57 -5.37 8.35 -6.93
N LYS A 58 -5.60 9.41 -6.15
CA LYS A 58 -6.17 10.67 -6.67
C LYS A 58 -5.30 11.30 -7.77
N GLN A 59 -3.98 11.26 -7.64
CA GLN A 59 -3.05 11.82 -8.62
C GLN A 59 -3.04 11.05 -9.95
N PHE A 60 -3.14 9.71 -9.90
CA PHE A 60 -3.10 8.88 -11.11
C PHE A 60 -4.47 8.58 -11.72
N ASN A 61 -5.54 8.65 -10.92
CA ASN A 61 -6.93 8.44 -11.37
C ASN A 61 -7.59 9.72 -11.90
N SER A 62 -6.93 10.87 -11.80
CA SER A 62 -7.42 12.09 -12.43
C SER A 62 -7.12 12.06 -13.93
N VAL A 63 -7.93 11.35 -14.68
CA VAL A 63 -8.00 11.55 -16.13
C VAL A 63 -8.51 12.96 -16.35
N ASN A 64 -7.73 13.81 -17.04
CA ASN A 64 -8.15 15.16 -17.37
C ASN A 64 -9.25 15.09 -18.46
N ALA A 65 -10.49 14.87 -18.03
CA ALA A 65 -11.65 14.74 -18.90
C ALA A 65 -11.79 15.96 -19.84
N ILE A 66 -11.48 17.16 -19.33
CA ILE A 66 -11.51 18.40 -20.12
C ILE A 66 -10.48 18.34 -21.26
N GLY A 67 -9.25 17.88 -20.97
CA GLY A 67 -8.21 17.71 -21.97
C GLY A 67 -8.56 16.67 -23.04
N VAL A 68 -9.25 15.59 -22.66
CA VAL A 68 -9.73 14.56 -23.60
C VAL A 68 -10.82 15.13 -24.51
N VAL A 69 -11.81 15.82 -23.93
CA VAL A 69 -12.91 16.43 -24.69
C VAL A 69 -12.40 17.50 -25.65
N LEU A 70 -11.43 18.32 -25.23
CA LEU A 70 -10.85 19.35 -26.10
C LEU A 70 -10.15 18.74 -27.31
N LYS A 71 -9.32 17.70 -27.10
CA LYS A 71 -8.64 16.99 -28.20
C LYS A 71 -9.63 16.34 -29.17
N LEU A 72 -10.68 15.72 -28.63
CA LEU A 72 -11.72 15.08 -29.44
C LEU A 72 -12.48 16.12 -30.28
N SER A 73 -12.84 17.26 -29.68
CA SER A 73 -13.52 18.36 -30.38
C SER A 73 -12.69 18.90 -31.54
N VAL A 74 -11.40 19.20 -31.32
CA VAL A 74 -10.49 19.66 -32.37
C VAL A 74 -10.37 18.63 -33.50
N PHE A 75 -10.30 17.35 -33.17
CA PHE A 75 -10.23 16.28 -34.17
C PHE A 75 -11.50 16.20 -35.03
N VAL A 76 -12.69 16.32 -34.42
CA VAL A 76 -13.96 16.33 -35.15
C VAL A 76 -14.04 17.55 -36.07
N ILE A 77 -13.65 18.74 -35.61
CA ILE A 77 -13.63 19.96 -36.44
C ILE A 77 -12.71 19.78 -37.65
N ALA A 78 -11.51 19.23 -37.45
CA ALA A 78 -10.58 18.96 -38.53
C ALA A 78 -11.15 17.98 -39.57
N LEU A 79 -11.83 16.92 -39.12
CA LEU A 79 -12.54 16.00 -40.02
C LEU A 79 -13.64 16.69 -40.81
N THR A 80 -14.47 17.52 -40.16
CA THR A 80 -15.55 18.26 -40.84
C THR A 80 -15.06 19.33 -41.81
N MET A 81 -13.82 19.81 -41.66
CA MET A 81 -13.20 20.72 -42.64
C MET A 81 -12.55 19.96 -43.81
N MET A 82 -12.15 18.70 -43.60
CA MET A 82 -11.48 17.89 -44.61
C MET A 82 -12.47 17.19 -45.56
N PHE A 83 -13.64 16.82 -45.05
CA PHE A 83 -14.75 16.23 -45.81
C PHE A 83 -15.78 17.28 -46.20
#